data_AF-A0AAV5SIE7-F1
#
_entry.id   AF-A0AAV5SIE7-F1
#
_cell.length_a   1.000
_cell.length_b   1.000
_cell.length_c   1.000
_cell.angle_alpha   90.00
_cell.angle_beta   90.00
_cell.angle_gamma   90.00
#
_symmetry.space_group_name_H-M   'P 1'
#
loop_
_entity.id
_entity.type
_entity.pdbx_description
1 polymer ?
#
loop_
_entity_poly.entity_id
_entity_poly.type
_entity_poly.pdbx_seq_one_letter_code
_entity_poly.pdbx_strand_id
1 'polypeptide(L)' 'EIVLNPSVSDGAAYWLVKMTALRRAHFYFLPYVANRNGFIRSLKLALPRCTVTFPEAITVGYGYDEKELEERR' A
#
# COMPACT_ATOMS: atom_id res chain seq x y z
N GLU A 1 3.20 11.64 5.73
CA GLU A 1 2.19 10.62 5.36
C GLU A 1 2.65 9.95 4.09
N ILE A 2 2.43 8.66 3.93
CA ILE A 2 2.80 7.94 2.71
C ILE A 2 1.59 7.14 2.22
N VAL A 3 1.35 7.22 0.92
CA VAL A 3 0.41 6.37 0.17
C VAL A 3 1.24 5.53 -0.79
N LEU A 4 1.12 4.20 -0.72
CA LEU A 4 1.88 3.28 -1.57
C LEU A 4 0.98 2.49 -2.52
N ASN A 5 1.42 2.44 -3.78
CA ASN A 5 0.83 1.73 -4.92
C ASN A 5 1.47 0.32 -5.04
N PRO A 6 0.98 -0.60 -5.90
CA PRO A 6 1.24 -2.04 -5.82
C PRO A 6 2.68 -2.50 -5.99
N SER A 7 3.60 -1.65 -6.42
CA SER A 7 5.00 -2.01 -6.66
C SER A 7 5.84 -2.18 -5.39
N VAL A 8 5.21 -2.27 -4.22
CA VAL A 8 5.90 -2.46 -2.94
C VAL A 8 6.08 -3.94 -2.67
N SER A 9 7.35 -4.33 -2.50
CA SER A 9 7.75 -5.68 -2.06
C SER A 9 8.12 -5.68 -0.58
N ASP A 10 8.33 -6.86 -0.01
CA ASP A 10 8.78 -7.03 1.37
C ASP A 10 10.08 -6.23 1.68
N GLY A 11 10.94 -6.00 0.69
CA GLY A 11 12.16 -5.19 0.84
C GLY A 11 11.90 -3.72 1.17
N ALA A 12 10.75 -3.16 0.76
CA ALA A 12 10.38 -1.79 1.12
C ALA A 12 10.09 -1.63 2.62
N ALA A 13 9.66 -2.70 3.30
CA ALA A 13 9.45 -2.69 4.74
C ALA A 13 10.69 -2.22 5.49
N TYR A 14 11.88 -2.67 5.06
CA TYR A 14 13.18 -2.31 5.66
C TYR A 14 13.41 -0.80 5.72
N TRP A 15 13.00 -0.07 4.69
CA TRP A 15 13.16 1.39 4.64
C TRP A 15 12.05 2.10 5.42
N LEU A 16 10.82 1.60 5.31
CA LEU A 16 9.66 2.18 5.99
C LEU A 16 9.82 2.17 7.50
N VAL A 17 10.32 1.07 8.09
CA VAL A 17 10.52 0.97 9.54
C VAL A 17 11.53 1.98 10.10
N LYS A 18 12.42 2.53 9.26
CA LYS A 18 13.39 3.56 9.66
C LYS A 18 12.79 4.97 9.68
N MET A 19 11.59 5.17 9.14
CA MET A 19 10.92 6.46 9.08
C MET A 19 10.21 6.76 10.42
N THR A 20 10.97 7.01 11.48
CA THR A 20 10.46 7.18 12.86
C THR A 20 9.53 8.38 13.06
N ALA A 21 9.58 9.34 12.14
CA ALA A 21 8.68 10.50 12.10
C ALA A 21 7.35 10.20 11.36
N LEU A 22 7.20 9.03 10.74
CA LEU A 22 6.01 8.66 9.98
C LEU A 22 4.81 8.50 10.93
N ARG A 23 3.73 9.22 10.61
CA ARG A 23 2.49 9.23 11.41
C ARG A 23 1.33 8.49 10.75
N ARG A 24 1.36 8.37 9.43
CA ARG A 24 0.29 7.76 8.63
C ARG A 24 0.87 7.04 7.42
N ALA A 25 0.45 5.81 7.20
CA ALA A 25 0.78 4.98 6.06
C ALA A 25 -0.47 4.28 5.54
N HIS A 26 -0.79 4.50 4.27
CA HIS A 26 -1.92 3.91 3.57
C HIS A 26 -1.38 3.01 2.46
N PHE A 27 -1.64 1.70 2.58
CA PHE A 27 -1.19 0.72 1.61
C PHE A 27 -2.37 0.25 0.77
N TYR A 28 -2.32 0.48 -0.53
CA TYR A 28 -3.30 0.02 -1.49
C TYR A 28 -2.72 -1.16 -2.24
N PHE A 29 -3.47 -2.26 -2.33
CA PHE A 29 -3.21 -3.41 -3.20
C PHE A 29 -1.72 -3.81 -3.26
N LEU A 30 -1.26 -4.73 -2.41
CA LEU A 30 0.16 -5.16 -2.33
C LEU A 30 0.39 -6.54 -3.00
N PRO A 31 0.40 -6.66 -4.34
CA PRO A 31 0.54 -7.94 -5.03
C PRO A 31 1.89 -8.62 -4.80
N TYR A 32 2.93 -7.86 -4.45
CA TYR A 32 4.30 -8.38 -4.25
C TYR A 32 4.68 -8.56 -2.78
N VAL A 33 3.70 -8.47 -1.86
CA VAL A 33 3.91 -8.75 -0.43
C VAL A 33 3.38 -10.15 -0.14
N ALA A 34 4.28 -11.11 0.04
CA ALA A 34 3.92 -12.51 0.18
C ALA A 34 3.13 -12.78 1.46
N ASN A 35 3.43 -12.06 2.55
CA ASN A 35 2.70 -12.15 3.81
C ASN A 35 2.24 -10.78 4.28
N ARG A 36 1.10 -10.32 3.75
CA ARG A 36 0.48 -9.04 4.09
C ARG A 36 0.28 -8.86 5.60
N ASN A 37 -0.17 -9.89 6.32
CA ASN A 37 -0.41 -9.80 7.75
C ASN A 37 0.90 -9.60 8.54
N GLY A 38 1.95 -10.33 8.16
CA GLY A 38 3.30 -10.17 8.70
C GLY A 38 3.86 -8.78 8.44
N PHE A 39 3.73 -8.28 7.21
CA PHE A 39 4.15 -6.94 6.79
C PHE A 39 3.46 -5.82 7.58
N ILE A 40 2.13 -5.88 7.71
CA ILE A 40 1.39 -4.88 8.49
C ILE A 40 1.78 -4.94 9.96
N ARG A 41 1.94 -6.15 10.52
CA ARG A 41 2.33 -6.33 11.92
C ARG A 41 3.74 -5.79 12.18
N SER A 42 4.71 -6.04 11.31
CA SER A 42 6.08 -5.57 11.48
C SER A 42 6.14 -4.04 11.46
N LEU A 43 5.39 -3.39 10.56
CA LEU A 43 5.27 -1.93 10.52
C LEU A 43 4.62 -1.36 11.78
N LYS A 44 3.55 -1.97 12.28
CA LYS A 44 2.89 -1.53 13.54
C LYS A 44 3.82 -1.66 14.74
N LEU A 45 4.65 -2.70 14.79
CA LEU A 45 5.64 -2.90 15.86
C LEU A 45 6.78 -1.89 15.78
N ALA A 46 7.31 -1.63 14.58
CA ALA A 46 8.43 -0.71 14.40
C ALA A 46 8.02 0.76 14.48
N LEU A 47 6.79 1.10 14.09
CA LEU A 47 6.27 2.46 14.04
C LEU A 47 4.99 2.58 14.89
N PRO A 48 5.09 2.52 16.22
CA PRO A 48 3.91 2.50 17.11
C PRO A 48 3.08 3.79 17.05
N ARG A 49 3.67 4.89 16.58
CA ARG A 49 3.01 6.20 16.40
C ARG A 49 2.47 6.41 14.98
N CYS A 50 2.60 5.41 14.11
CA CYS A 50 2.14 5.44 12.74
C CYS A 50 0.81 4.69 12.60
N THR A 51 -0.21 5.38 12.13
CA THR A 51 -1.48 4.75 11.73
C THR A 51 -1.26 4.05 10.39
N VAL A 52 -1.20 2.72 10.44
CA VAL A 52 -1.11 1.85 9.25
C VAL A 52 -2.50 1.38 8.87
N THR A 53 -2.95 1.74 7.67
CA THR A 53 -4.22 1.27 7.12
C THR A 53 -4.01 0.52 5.81
N PHE A 54 -4.89 -0.45 5.58
CA PHE A 54 -4.96 -1.18 4.32
C PHE A 54 -6.44 -1.24 3.93
N PRO A 55 -6.91 -0.34 3.07
CA PRO A 55 -8.28 -0.35 2.58
C PRO A 55 -8.58 -1.65 1.85
N GLU A 56 -9.78 -2.18 2.03
CA GLU A 56 -10.27 -3.29 1.20
C GLU A 56 -10.36 -2.79 -0.24
N ALA A 57 -9.82 -3.56 -1.19
CA ALA A 57 -9.83 -3.17 -2.59
C ALA A 57 -11.27 -3.33 -3.12
N ILE A 58 -12.05 -2.25 -3.09
CA ILE A 58 -13.45 -2.27 -3.55
C ILE A 58 -13.50 -2.43 -5.08
N THR A 59 -12.56 -1.79 -5.79
CA THR A 59 -12.43 -1.85 -7.26
C THR A 59 -10.98 -1.58 -7.65
N VAL A 60 -10.32 -2.55 -8.28
CA VAL A 60 -9.01 -2.33 -8.93
C VAL A 60 -9.29 -1.90 -10.37
N GLY A 61 -9.40 -0.60 -10.60
CA GLY A 61 -9.44 -0.05 -11.96
C GLY A 61 -8.04 -0.04 -12.57
N TYR A 62 -7.91 -0.42 -13.83
CA TYR A 62 -6.62 -0.38 -14.56
C TYR A 62 -6.17 1.05 -14.94
N GLY A 63 -6.90 2.08 -14.50
CA GLY A 63 -6.62 3.47 -14.85
C GLY A 63 -7.05 3.87 -16.26
N TYR A 64 -7.70 2.97 -16.99
CA TYR A 64 -8.44 3.31 -18.19
C TYR A 64 -9.84 3.73 -17.76
N ASP A 65 -10.24 4.96 -18.06
CA ASP A 65 -11.65 5.32 -17.98
C ASP A 65 -12.39 4.40 -18.95
N GLU A 66 -13.35 3.61 -18.47
CA GLU A 66 -14.11 2.67 -19.33
C GLU A 66 -14.78 3.41 -20.49
N LYS A 67 -15.11 4.70 -20.29
CA LYS A 67 -15.59 5.63 -21.32
C LYS A 67 -14.59 5.89 -22.44
N GLU A 68 -13.31 6.01 -22.11
CA GLU A 68 -12.23 6.25 -23.08
C GLU A 68 -11.96 5.00 -23.95
N LEU A 69 -12.28 3.81 -23.43
CA LEU A 69 -12.16 2.54 -24.14
C LEU A 69 -13.38 2.23 -25.03
N GLU A 70 -14.56 2.69 -24.63
CA GLU A 70 -15.79 2.65 -25.44
C GLU A 70 -15.73 3.61 -26.63
N GLU A 71 -15.17 4.81 -26.48
CA GLU A 71 -15.01 5.78 -27.59
C GLU A 71 -13.97 5.34 -28.64
N ARG A 72 -13.14 4.33 -28.35
CA ARG A 72 -12.12 3.80 -29.27
C ARG A 72 -12.52 2.50 -29.99
N ARG A 73 -13.71 1.96 -29.73
CA ARG A 73 -14.26 0.78 -30.41
C ARG A 73 -15.22 1.18 -31.52
#